data_AF-A0A061NU85-F1
#
_entry.id   AF-A0A061NU85-F1
#
_cell.length_a   1.000
_cell.length_b   1.000
_cell.length_c   1.000
_cell.angle_alpha   90.00
_cell.angle_beta   90.00
_cell.angle_gamma   90.00
#
_symmetry.space_group_name_H-M   'P 1'
#
loop_
_entity.id
_entity.type
_entity.pdbx_description
1 polymer ?
#
loop_
_entity_poly.entity_id
_entity_poly.type
_entity_poly.pdbx_seq_one_letter_code
_entity_poly.pdbx_strand_id
1 'polypeptide(L)'
;MKNQIEFEVYGDYALFTDPLTKIGGEKLSYSVPTYEALKGICMSIYWKPTIIYYIDEVRVMNVIEMESKGIRPVDYTGDNDLVSYTYLKGVRYQVKAHFKFNYNRPELEYDRNEGKHF
;
A
#
# COMPACT_ATOMS: atom_id res chain seq x y z
N MET A 1 -9.52 23.49 -1.54
CA MET A 1 -8.13 23.32 -1.06
C MET A 1 -7.40 22.45 -2.06
N LYS A 2 -6.15 22.77 -2.41
CA LYS A 2 -5.34 22.00 -3.37
C LYS A 2 -4.41 21.09 -2.58
N ASN A 3 -4.96 20.04 -1.98
CA ASN A 3 -4.21 19.05 -1.22
C ASN A 3 -4.66 17.61 -1.48
N GLN A 4 -5.56 17.43 -2.46
CA GLN A 4 -6.12 16.16 -2.89
C GLN A 4 -5.30 15.60 -4.04
N ILE A 5 -5.05 14.29 -4.01
CA ILE A 5 -4.42 13.53 -5.08
C ILE A 5 -5.36 12.39 -5.48
N GLU A 6 -5.52 12.23 -6.79
CA GLU A 6 -6.23 11.11 -7.40
C GLU A 6 -5.28 10.41 -8.35
N PHE A 7 -5.16 9.10 -8.21
CA PHE A 7 -4.29 8.31 -9.06
C PHE A 7 -4.85 6.91 -9.28
N GLU A 8 -4.30 6.25 -10.27
CA GLU A 8 -4.54 4.85 -10.53
C GLU A 8 -3.28 4.04 -10.24
N VAL A 9 -3.46 2.88 -9.60
CA VAL A 9 -2.39 1.91 -9.39
C VAL A 9 -2.83 0.55 -9.93
N TYR A 10 -1.94 -0.10 -10.66
CA TYR A 10 -2.16 -1.38 -11.30
C TYR A 10 -0.97 -2.30 -11.11
N GLY A 11 -1.19 -3.60 -11.23
CA GLY A 11 -0.13 -4.59 -11.15
C GLY A 11 -0.62 -5.97 -11.56
N ASP A 12 0.27 -6.78 -12.13
CA ASP A 12 -0.05 -8.15 -12.52
C ASP A 12 -0.40 -9.00 -11.30
N TYR A 13 0.24 -8.72 -10.15
CA TYR A 13 -0.04 -9.37 -8.88
C TYR A 13 0.03 -8.40 -7.70
N ALA A 14 -0.71 -8.69 -6.63
CA ALA A 14 -0.58 -8.02 -5.34
C ALA A 14 -0.68 -9.00 -4.16
N LEU A 15 -0.02 -8.67 -3.06
CA LEU A 15 -0.05 -9.46 -1.81
C LEU A 15 -0.25 -8.54 -0.60
N PHE A 16 -1.49 -8.31 -0.23
CA PHE A 16 -1.87 -7.60 0.99
C PHE A 16 -2.08 -8.63 2.10
N THR A 17 -1.00 -9.13 2.70
CA THR A 17 -1.04 -10.34 3.55
C THR A 17 -2.06 -10.25 4.69
N ASP A 18 -2.96 -11.23 4.76
CA ASP A 18 -3.80 -11.48 5.92
C ASP A 18 -2.94 -12.07 7.06
N PRO A 19 -2.78 -11.37 8.20
CA PRO A 19 -1.97 -11.84 9.32
C PRO A 19 -2.44 -13.18 9.91
N LEU A 20 -3.72 -13.54 9.80
CA LEU A 20 -4.24 -14.83 10.28
C LEU A 20 -3.71 -16.00 9.45
N THR A 21 -3.37 -15.74 8.19
CA THR A 21 -2.93 -16.79 7.25
C THR A 21 -1.43 -17.06 7.28
N LYS A 22 -0.68 -16.34 8.12
CA LYS A 22 0.77 -16.50 8.24
C LYS A 22 1.21 -17.77 8.97
N ILE A 23 0.27 -18.51 9.56
CA ILE A 23 0.56 -19.74 10.30
C ILE A 23 1.03 -20.80 9.29
N GLY A 24 2.21 -21.38 9.53
CA GLY A 24 2.79 -22.39 8.63
C GLY A 24 3.61 -21.84 7.47
N GLY A 25 3.94 -20.54 7.47
CA GLY A 25 4.84 -19.93 6.48
C GLY A 25 4.18 -19.53 5.17
N GLU A 26 2.94 -19.97 4.92
CA GLU A 26 2.10 -19.54 3.79
C GLU A 26 1.61 -18.10 3.98
N LYS A 27 1.18 -17.46 2.89
CA LYS A 27 0.58 -16.12 2.91
C LYS A 27 -0.55 -16.04 1.92
N LEU A 28 -1.70 -15.56 2.36
CA LEU A 28 -2.81 -15.24 1.49
C LEU A 28 -3.03 -13.73 1.50
N SER A 29 -3.27 -13.15 0.33
CA SER A 29 -3.69 -11.76 0.22
C SER A 29 -5.11 -11.59 0.74
N TYR A 30 -5.38 -10.47 1.41
CA TYR A 30 -6.73 -9.91 1.45
C TYR A 30 -7.27 -9.69 0.04
N SER A 31 -8.59 -9.69 -0.08
CA SER A 31 -9.31 -9.45 -1.34
C SER A 31 -9.19 -8.01 -1.85
N VAL A 32 -8.82 -7.07 -0.98
CA VAL A 32 -8.67 -5.64 -1.27
C VAL A 32 -7.45 -5.07 -0.54
N PRO A 33 -6.85 -3.96 -1.03
CA PRO A 33 -5.75 -3.29 -0.34
C PRO A 33 -6.16 -2.76 1.03
N THR A 34 -5.24 -2.81 1.99
CA THR A 34 -5.43 -2.19 3.30
C THR A 34 -5.19 -0.68 3.22
N TYR A 35 -5.76 0.07 4.16
CA TYR A 35 -5.53 1.51 4.28
C TYR A 35 -4.03 1.86 4.33
N GLU A 36 -3.26 1.17 5.16
CA GLU A 36 -1.82 1.43 5.30
C GLU A 36 -1.03 1.04 4.04
N ALA A 37 -1.45 0.01 3.29
CA ALA A 37 -0.82 -0.30 2.00
C ALA A 37 -1.03 0.84 0.98
N LEU A 38 -2.24 1.39 0.89
CA LEU A 38 -2.54 2.53 0.01
C LEU A 38 -1.80 3.80 0.44
N LYS A 39 -1.73 4.05 1.76
CA LYS A 39 -0.94 5.15 2.31
C LYS A 39 0.55 4.96 1.98
N GLY A 40 1.06 3.75 2.08
CA GLY A 40 2.41 3.37 1.63
C GLY A 40 2.65 3.73 0.17
N ILE A 41 1.74 3.35 -0.72
CA ILE A 41 1.80 3.69 -2.15
C ILE A 41 1.81 5.22 -2.36
N CYS A 42 0.97 5.97 -1.65
CA CYS A 42 0.98 7.44 -1.71
C CYS A 42 2.34 8.01 -1.30
N MET A 43 2.94 7.48 -0.22
CA MET A 43 4.26 7.91 0.24
C MET A 43 5.38 7.57 -0.75
N SER A 44 5.23 6.50 -1.55
CA SER A 44 6.16 6.15 -2.63
C SER A 44 6.09 7.10 -3.82
N ILE A 45 4.95 7.76 -4.08
CA ILE A 45 4.84 8.79 -5.12
C ILE A 45 5.65 10.02 -4.71
N TYR A 46 5.36 10.55 -3.53
CA TYR A 46 6.08 11.69 -2.95
C TYR A 46 5.82 11.74 -1.45
N TRP A 47 6.86 11.92 -0.63
CA TRP A 47 6.67 12.14 0.81
C TRP A 47 7.75 13.04 1.41
N LYS A 48 7.33 13.86 2.37
CA LYS A 48 8.18 14.58 3.32
C LYS A 48 7.59 14.46 4.73
N PRO A 49 8.42 14.50 5.78
CA PRO A 49 7.95 14.42 7.17
C PRO A 49 6.98 15.56 7.57
N THR A 50 6.99 16.66 6.80
CA THR A 50 6.07 17.80 6.91
C THR A 50 4.61 17.41 6.66
N ILE A 51 4.35 16.34 5.90
CA ILE A 51 3.00 15.92 5.49
C ILE A 51 2.65 14.48 5.90
N ILE A 52 1.37 14.23 6.10
CA ILE A 52 0.77 12.92 6.33
C ILE A 52 -0.34 12.72 5.30
N TYR A 53 -0.32 11.59 4.60
CA TYR A 53 -1.42 11.18 3.72
C TYR A 53 -2.56 10.53 4.48
N TYR A 54 -3.77 10.85 4.02
CA TYR A 54 -5.02 10.24 4.43
C TYR A 54 -5.71 9.69 3.19
N ILE A 55 -6.05 8.40 3.21
CA ILE A 55 -6.79 7.77 2.12
C ILE A 55 -8.26 8.02 2.37
N ASP A 56 -8.92 8.61 1.39
CA ASP A 56 -10.35 8.94 1.47
C ASP A 56 -11.19 7.82 0.88
N GLU A 57 -10.85 7.38 -0.32
CA GLU A 57 -11.65 6.42 -1.09
C GLU A 57 -10.75 5.52 -1.93
N VAL A 58 -11.18 4.28 -2.13
CA VAL A 58 -10.60 3.35 -3.09
C VAL A 58 -11.71 2.69 -3.90
N ARG A 59 -11.51 2.63 -5.21
CA ARG A 59 -12.38 1.90 -6.13
C ARG A 59 -11.61 0.74 -6.73
N VAL A 60 -12.13 -0.46 -6.53
CA VAL A 60 -11.63 -1.69 -7.16
C VAL A 60 -12.18 -1.76 -8.59
N MET A 61 -11.30 -1.76 -9.58
CA MET A 61 -11.70 -1.64 -10.99
C MET A 61 -11.90 -3.00 -11.67
N ASN A 62 -11.15 -4.00 -11.24
CA ASN A 62 -11.17 -5.35 -11.82
C ASN A 62 -11.84 -6.34 -10.87
N VAL A 63 -12.28 -7.49 -11.40
CA VAL A 63 -12.79 -8.60 -10.59
C VAL A 63 -11.68 -9.11 -9.66
N ILE A 64 -12.06 -9.50 -8.45
CA ILE A 64 -11.12 -10.04 -7.47
C ILE A 64 -10.82 -11.49 -7.85
N GLU A 65 -9.62 -11.73 -8.35
CA GLU A 65 -9.12 -13.05 -8.71
C GLU A 65 -7.84 -13.39 -7.93
N MET A 66 -7.70 -14.65 -7.55
CA MET A 66 -6.60 -15.15 -6.72
C MET A 66 -5.80 -16.21 -7.48
N GLU A 67 -4.47 -16.17 -7.37
CA GLU A 67 -3.58 -17.18 -7.95
C GLU A 67 -2.53 -17.62 -6.92
N SER A 68 -2.45 -18.93 -6.70
CA SER A 68 -1.47 -19.54 -5.81
C SER A 68 -0.16 -19.81 -6.57
N LYS A 69 0.97 -19.47 -5.94
CA LYS A 69 2.31 -19.66 -6.47
C LYS A 69 3.22 -20.29 -5.42
N GLY A 70 4.03 -21.26 -5.86
CA GLY A 70 5.15 -21.76 -5.06
C GLY A 70 6.24 -20.70 -4.97
N ILE A 71 6.59 -20.31 -3.75
CA ILE A 71 7.58 -19.29 -3.45
C ILE A 71 8.61 -19.88 -2.50
N ARG A 72 9.87 -19.51 -2.71
CA ARG A 72 10.92 -19.66 -1.72
C ARG A 72 10.98 -18.38 -0.88
N PRO A 73 10.56 -18.38 0.40
CA PRO A 73 10.68 -17.21 1.25
C PRO A 73 12.12 -16.77 1.39
N VAL A 74 12.33 -15.47 1.48
CA VAL A 74 13.63 -14.92 1.87
C VAL A 74 13.58 -14.69 3.38
N ASP A 75 14.25 -15.56 4.13
CA ASP A 75 14.46 -15.44 5.56
C ASP A 75 15.96 -15.38 5.90
N TYR A 76 16.26 -15.10 7.17
CA TYR A 76 17.64 -14.98 7.63
C TYR A 76 18.31 -16.34 7.84
N THR A 77 17.52 -17.40 8.07
CA THR A 77 18.02 -18.76 8.31
C THR A 77 18.55 -19.40 7.03
N GLY A 78 18.06 -18.98 5.86
CA GLY A 78 18.54 -19.44 4.56
C GLY A 78 18.03 -20.84 4.20
N ASP A 79 17.02 -21.33 4.91
CA ASP A 79 16.41 -22.62 4.66
C ASP A 79 15.71 -22.64 3.29
N ASN A 80 15.63 -23.82 2.69
CA ASN A 80 15.07 -24.03 1.36
C ASN A 80 13.58 -24.43 1.42
N ASP A 81 12.82 -23.74 2.26
CA ASP A 81 11.39 -24.02 2.38
C ASP A 81 10.66 -23.56 1.12
N LEU A 82 9.85 -24.46 0.57
CA LEU A 82 8.91 -24.15 -0.50
C LEU A 82 7.54 -23.95 0.13
N VAL A 83 7.03 -22.72 0.07
CA VAL A 83 5.71 -22.38 0.60
C VAL A 83 4.78 -21.89 -0.51
N SER A 84 3.49 -21.95 -0.26
CA SER A 84 2.48 -21.44 -1.18
C SER A 84 2.03 -20.04 -0.77
N TYR A 85 2.18 -19.06 -1.66
CA TYR A 85 1.58 -17.74 -1.49
C TYR A 85 0.43 -17.56 -2.47
N THR A 86 -0.71 -17.09 -1.97
CA THR A 86 -1.89 -16.78 -2.79
C THR A 86 -2.00 -15.27 -2.99
N TYR A 87 -1.76 -14.85 -4.23
CA TYR A 87 -1.74 -13.45 -4.66
C TYR A 87 -3.08 -13.05 -5.27
N LEU A 88 -3.42 -11.76 -5.18
CA LEU A 88 -4.38 -11.17 -6.11
C LEU A 88 -3.75 -11.08 -7.51
N LYS A 89 -4.54 -11.31 -8.56
CA LYS A 89 -4.11 -11.27 -9.97
C LYS A 89 -4.78 -10.14 -10.74
N GLY A 90 -4.02 -9.47 -11.61
CA GLY A 90 -4.53 -8.47 -12.54
C GLY A 90 -5.23 -7.30 -11.85
N VAL A 91 -4.60 -6.73 -10.83
CA VAL A 91 -5.24 -5.72 -9.97
C VAL A 91 -5.20 -4.33 -10.59
N ARG A 92 -6.25 -3.55 -10.36
CA ARG A 92 -6.34 -2.13 -10.74
C ARG A 92 -7.23 -1.38 -9.76
N TYR A 93 -6.74 -0.25 -9.26
CA TYR A 93 -7.43 0.55 -8.25
C TYR A 93 -7.37 2.03 -8.60
N GLN A 94 -8.48 2.74 -8.46
CA GLN A 94 -8.49 4.21 -8.40
C GLN A 94 -8.48 4.61 -6.92
N VAL A 95 -7.57 5.50 -6.55
CA VAL A 95 -7.36 5.93 -5.16
C VAL A 95 -7.50 7.44 -5.09
N LYS A 96 -8.28 7.89 -4.11
CA LYS A 96 -8.42 9.30 -3.75
C LYS A 96 -7.88 9.48 -2.34
N ALA A 97 -6.99 10.44 -2.19
CA ALA A 97 -6.35 10.76 -0.93
C ALA A 97 -6.13 12.26 -0.82
N HIS A 98 -5.80 12.72 0.38
CA HIS A 98 -5.30 14.08 0.59
C HIS A 98 -4.18 14.07 1.62
N PHE A 99 -3.36 15.13 1.60
CA PHE A 99 -2.36 15.32 2.66
C PHE A 99 -2.80 16.39 3.66
N LYS A 100 -2.35 16.24 4.91
CA LYS A 100 -2.38 17.28 5.95
C LYS A 100 -0.99 17.49 6.50
N PHE A 101 -0.74 18.68 7.06
CA PHE A 101 0.51 18.95 7.75
C PHE A 101 0.65 18.12 9.02
N ASN A 102 1.87 17.68 9.27
CA ASN A 102 2.22 16.89 10.45
C ASN A 102 2.47 17.80 11.65
N TYR A 103 1.48 17.93 12.52
CA TYR A 103 1.60 18.73 13.75
C TYR A 103 2.46 18.05 14.84
N ASN A 104 2.79 16.76 14.69
CA ASN A 104 3.78 16.09 15.54
C ASN A 104 5.22 16.52 15.22
N ARG A 105 5.41 17.36 14.20
CA ARG A 105 6.70 17.90 13.74
C ARG A 105 6.67 19.44 13.80
N PRO A 106 6.68 20.05 15.01
CA PRO A 106 6.67 21.50 15.15
C PRO A 106 7.89 22.17 14.49
N GLU A 107 9.03 21.48 14.43
CA GLU A 107 10.26 21.96 13.78
C GLU A 107 10.12 22.19 12.27
N LEU A 108 9.08 21.64 11.62
CA LEU A 108 8.83 21.75 10.18
C LEU A 108 7.73 22.76 9.83
N GLU A 109 7.33 23.62 10.77
CA GLU A 109 6.28 24.61 10.52
C GLU A 109 6.58 25.54 9.34
N TYR A 110 7.85 25.91 9.15
CA TYR A 110 8.29 26.74 8.03
C TYR A 110 8.08 26.08 6.66
N ASP A 111 7.96 24.75 6.60
CA ASP A 111 7.81 23.98 5.37
C ASP A 111 6.33 23.70 5.04
N ARG A 112 5.38 24.14 5.88
CA ARG A 112 3.94 23.90 5.72
C ARG A 112 3.33 24.76 4.59
N ASN A 113 3.68 24.44 3.36
CA ASN A 113 3.23 25.15 2.16
C ASN A 113 2.46 24.21 1.21
N GLU A 114 1.16 24.43 1.06
CA GLU A 114 0.31 23.59 0.19
C GLU A 114 0.77 23.63 -1.27
N GLY A 115 1.08 24.81 -1.81
CA GLY A 115 1.45 24.97 -3.23
C GLY A 115 2.81 24.36 -3.59
N LYS A 116 3.66 24.07 -2.59
CA LYS A 116 4.92 23.35 -2.78
C LYS A 116 4.71 21.84 -2.84
N HIS A 117 3.74 21.32 -2.09
CA HIS A 117 3.56 19.89 -1.87
C HIS A 117 2.44 19.28 -2.72
N PHE A 118 1.55 20.10 -3.27
CA PHE A 118 0.57 19.73 -4.29
C PHE A 118 1.20 19.69 -5.68
#